data_AF-A0A7C9E1Z7-F1
#
_entry.id   AF-A0A7C9E1Z7-F1
#
_cell.length_a   1.000
_cell.length_b   1.000
_cell.length_c   1.000
_cell.angle_alpha   90.00
_cell.angle_beta   90.00
_cell.angle_gamma   90.00
#
_symmetry.space_group_name_H-M   'P 1'
#
loop_
_entity.id
_entity.type
_entity.pdbx_description
1 polymer ?
#
loop_
_entity_poly.entity_id
_entity_poly.type
_entity_poly.pdbx_seq_one_letter_code
_entity_poly.pdbx_strand_id
1 'polypeptide(L)'
;EDPEQLLSLVKWIGGITILKKGKSDLISDGTTVCSVSTFGSPRRCGGQGDILSGSIAVFLSWARQRIASEGDLGLQLKDPSMLACVAGSALLRKAASVAFENKKRATLTSDIIECLGKSLEDICPIPTV
;
A
#
# COMPACT_ATOMS: atom_id res chain seq x y z
N GLU A 1 4.12 17.74 -6.92
CA GLU A 1 4.27 16.58 -7.83
C GLU A 1 2.92 16.32 -8.44
N ASP A 2 2.89 16.03 -9.74
CA ASP A 2 1.70 16.25 -10.56
C ASP A 2 0.91 14.94 -10.82
N PRO A 3 -0.33 14.81 -10.31
CA PRO A 3 -1.23 13.69 -10.61
C PRO A 3 -1.48 13.52 -12.12
N GLU A 4 -1.45 14.59 -12.90
CA GLU A 4 -1.69 14.55 -14.35
C GLU A 4 -0.57 13.82 -15.10
N GLN A 5 0.67 14.00 -14.65
CA GLN A 5 1.82 13.27 -15.19
C GLN A 5 1.72 11.77 -14.93
N LEU A 6 1.28 11.37 -13.72
CA LEU A 6 1.07 9.96 -13.40
C LEU A 6 -0.04 9.37 -14.26
N LEU A 7 -1.17 10.07 -14.39
CA LEU A 7 -2.29 9.63 -15.21
C LEU A 7 -1.89 9.45 -16.67
N SER A 8 -1.13 10.42 -17.21
CA SER A 8 -0.62 10.37 -18.59
C SER A 8 0.35 9.20 -18.80
N LEU A 9 1.24 8.96 -17.84
CA LEU A 9 2.16 7.83 -17.88
C LEU A 9 1.41 6.50 -17.90
N VAL A 10 0.44 6.31 -17.01
CA VAL A 10 -0.34 5.07 -16.93
C VAL A 10 -1.07 4.79 -18.24
N LYS A 11 -1.74 5.81 -18.81
CA LYS A 11 -2.41 5.69 -20.11
C LYS A 11 -1.43 5.31 -21.22
N TRP A 12 -0.24 5.91 -21.23
CA TRP A 12 0.78 5.65 -22.25
C TRP A 12 1.33 4.22 -22.21
N ILE A 13 1.49 3.62 -21.02
CA ILE A 13 2.02 2.25 -20.88
C ILE A 13 0.94 1.15 -20.92
N GLY A 14 -0.29 1.48 -21.35
CA GLY A 14 -1.34 0.50 -21.57
C GLY A 14 -2.31 0.29 -20.40
N GLY A 15 -2.43 1.27 -19.49
CA GLY A 15 -3.47 1.24 -18.45
C GLY A 15 -3.18 0.31 -17.27
N ILE A 16 -1.91 0.02 -16.98
CA ILE A 16 -1.54 -0.77 -15.79
C ILE A 16 -1.57 0.07 -14.52
N THR A 17 -1.87 -0.54 -13.38
CA THR A 17 -1.82 0.16 -12.10
C THR A 17 -0.39 0.51 -11.69
N ILE A 18 -0.10 1.79 -11.50
CA ILE A 18 1.19 2.30 -11.02
C ILE A 18 1.03 2.86 -9.61
N LEU A 19 1.92 2.44 -8.70
CA LEU A 19 2.16 3.09 -7.42
C LEU A 19 3.47 3.90 -7.50
N LYS A 20 3.35 5.23 -7.50
CA LYS A 20 4.46 6.18 -7.40
C LYS A 20 4.72 6.52 -5.94
N LYS A 21 5.82 5.98 -5.40
CA LYS A 21 6.28 6.25 -4.02
C LYS A 21 6.68 7.72 -3.84
N GLY A 22 6.36 8.31 -2.69
CA GLY A 22 6.73 9.69 -2.41
C GLY A 22 6.52 10.09 -0.95
N LYS A 23 6.47 11.41 -0.70
CA LYS A 23 5.97 11.94 0.59
C LYS A 23 4.52 11.50 0.83
N SER A 24 3.76 11.46 -0.25
CA SER A 24 2.49 10.78 -0.36
C SER A 24 2.62 9.80 -1.53
N ASP A 25 2.07 8.60 -1.39
CA ASP A 25 2.13 7.61 -2.45
C ASP A 25 0.94 7.85 -3.37
N LEU A 26 1.21 8.07 -4.65
CA LEU A 26 0.17 8.27 -5.65
C LEU A 26 -0.04 6.96 -6.41
N ILE A 27 -1.29 6.54 -6.54
CA ILE A 27 -1.67 5.27 -7.15
C ILE A 27 -2.67 5.56 -8.26
N SER A 28 -2.48 5.01 -9.46
CA SER A 28 -3.38 5.23 -10.58
C SER A 28 -3.47 4.03 -11.51
N ASP A 29 -4.68 3.79 -12.01
CA ASP A 29 -5.04 2.80 -13.05
C ASP A 29 -5.23 3.47 -14.43
N GLY A 30 -4.92 4.76 -14.57
CA GLY A 30 -5.11 5.52 -15.80
C GLY A 30 -6.48 6.16 -15.94
N THR A 31 -7.40 5.92 -15.00
CA THR A 31 -8.70 6.59 -14.92
C THR A 31 -8.81 7.45 -13.67
N THR A 32 -8.33 6.92 -12.54
CA THR A 32 -8.39 7.58 -11.23
C THR A 32 -7.00 7.72 -10.64
N VAL A 33 -6.83 8.70 -9.75
CA VAL A 33 -5.62 8.86 -8.94
C VAL A 33 -6.03 8.86 -7.47
N CYS A 34 -5.41 7.99 -6.69
CA CYS A 34 -5.54 7.92 -5.24
C CYS A 34 -4.23 8.38 -4.59
N SER A 35 -4.32 9.11 -3.48
CA SER A 35 -3.17 9.49 -2.67
C SER A 35 -3.27 8.84 -1.30
N VAL A 36 -2.23 8.11 -0.91
CA VAL A 36 -2.09 7.59 0.45
C VAL A 36 -1.11 8.49 1.20
N SER A 37 -1.57 9.10 2.30
CA SER A 37 -0.76 10.02 3.10
C SER A 37 -0.99 9.93 4.61
N THR A 38 -1.87 9.04 5.08
CA THR A 38 -2.31 8.97 6.47
C THR A 38 -1.17 8.72 7.47
N PHE A 39 -0.24 7.84 7.10
CA PHE A 39 0.91 7.48 7.92
C PHE A 39 2.22 7.86 7.23
N GLY A 40 3.36 7.69 7.90
CA GLY A 40 4.66 7.83 7.26
C GLY A 40 5.80 7.79 8.25
N SER A 41 7.02 7.82 7.72
CA SER A 41 8.24 7.87 8.52
C SER A 41 9.22 8.85 7.87
N PRO A 42 9.87 9.73 8.65
CA PRO A 42 10.93 10.59 8.14
C PRO A 42 12.22 9.80 7.85
N ARG A 43 12.28 8.51 8.19
CA ARG A 43 13.45 7.66 7.97
C ARG A 43 13.31 6.84 6.70
N ARG A 44 14.33 6.93 5.84
CA ARG A 44 14.53 6.01 4.71
C ARG A 44 15.62 5.00 5.04
N CYS A 45 15.23 3.77 5.37
CA CYS A 45 16.13 2.61 5.38
C CYS A 45 16.02 1.82 4.06
N GLY A 46 17.08 1.10 3.69
CA GLY A 46 17.12 0.24 2.51
C GLY A 46 16.33 -1.04 2.72
N GLY A 47 15.48 -1.42 1.76
CA GLY A 47 14.62 -2.62 1.85
C GLY A 47 13.12 -2.35 2.10
N GLN A 48 12.73 -1.09 2.37
CA GLN A 48 11.31 -0.73 2.48
C GLN A 48 10.51 -1.01 1.20
N GLY A 49 11.15 -0.92 0.03
CA GLY A 49 10.52 -1.24 -1.24
C GLY A 49 10.09 -2.71 -1.33
N ASP A 50 10.89 -3.61 -0.76
CA ASP A 50 10.63 -5.05 -0.78
C ASP A 50 9.42 -5.39 0.09
N ILE A 51 9.34 -4.77 1.27
CA ILE A 51 8.16 -4.85 2.14
C ILE A 51 6.92 -4.35 1.38
N LEU A 52 7.00 -3.17 0.73
CA LEU A 52 5.87 -2.62 -0.02
C LEU A 52 5.38 -3.61 -1.09
N SER A 53 6.28 -4.09 -1.94
CA SER A 53 5.92 -5.02 -3.01
C SER A 53 5.37 -6.34 -2.48
N GLY A 54 5.95 -6.87 -1.40
CA GLY A 54 5.47 -8.09 -0.76
C GLY A 54 4.06 -7.93 -0.20
N SER A 55 3.81 -6.83 0.54
CA SER A 55 2.48 -6.52 1.07
C SER A 55 1.45 -6.35 -0.06
N ILE A 56 1.78 -5.63 -1.12
CA ILE A 56 0.89 -5.46 -2.29
C ILE A 56 0.57 -6.81 -2.93
N ALA A 57 1.57 -7.67 -3.11
CA ALA A 57 1.38 -8.99 -3.70
C ALA A 57 0.42 -9.86 -2.87
N VAL A 58 0.54 -9.84 -1.53
CA VAL A 58 -0.37 -10.54 -0.62
C VAL A 58 -1.79 -10.01 -0.75
N PHE A 59 -1.99 -8.68 -0.65
CA PHE A 59 -3.33 -8.08 -0.76
C PHE A 59 -3.96 -8.33 -2.14
N LEU A 60 -3.19 -8.26 -3.22
CA LEU A 60 -3.66 -8.55 -4.57
C LEU A 60 -4.08 -10.02 -4.72
N SER A 61 -3.31 -10.94 -4.13
CA SER A 61 -3.65 -12.37 -4.12
C SER A 61 -4.96 -12.62 -3.40
N TRP A 62 -5.15 -12.04 -2.20
CA TRP A 62 -6.40 -12.17 -1.45
C TRP A 62 -7.59 -11.55 -2.18
N ALA A 63 -7.43 -10.36 -2.76
CA ALA A 63 -8.48 -9.70 -3.53
C ALA A 63 -8.92 -10.57 -4.73
N ARG A 64 -7.96 -11.13 -5.48
CA ARG A 64 -8.25 -12.04 -6.61
C ARG A 64 -8.93 -13.33 -6.17
N GLN A 65 -8.47 -13.94 -5.07
CA GLN A 65 -9.10 -15.15 -4.52
C GLN A 65 -10.54 -14.89 -4.09
N ARG A 66 -10.80 -13.76 -3.44
CA ARG A 66 -12.15 -13.36 -3.02
C ARG A 66 -13.10 -13.18 -4.20
N ILE A 67 -12.66 -12.49 -5.24
CA ILE A 67 -13.43 -12.30 -6.48
C ILE A 67 -13.71 -13.65 -7.16
N ALA A 68 -12.73 -14.54 -7.17
CA ALA A 68 -12.90 -15.87 -7.74
C ALA A 68 -13.88 -16.76 -6.94
N SER A 69 -13.93 -16.63 -5.61
CA SER A 69 -14.78 -17.48 -4.76
C SER A 69 -16.23 -17.00 -4.65
N GLU A 70 -16.46 -15.68 -4.56
CA GLU A 70 -17.79 -15.11 -4.27
C GLU A 70 -18.43 -14.39 -5.45
N GLY A 71 -17.74 -14.37 -6.60
CA GLY A 71 -18.16 -13.58 -7.75
C GLY A 71 -17.97 -12.08 -7.51
N ASP A 72 -18.39 -11.28 -8.49
CA ASP A 72 -18.40 -9.83 -8.34
C ASP A 72 -19.45 -9.43 -7.29
N LEU A 73 -18.99 -9.08 -6.08
CA LEU A 73 -19.83 -8.83 -4.90
C LEU A 73 -20.76 -7.61 -5.02
N GLY A 74 -20.91 -7.01 -6.20
CA GLY A 74 -21.66 -5.76 -6.41
C GLY A 74 -21.05 -4.56 -5.65
N LEU A 75 -19.93 -4.77 -4.95
CA LEU A 75 -19.00 -3.71 -4.63
C LEU A 75 -18.57 -3.18 -5.99
N GLN A 76 -18.79 -1.89 -6.27
CA GLN A 76 -18.18 -1.16 -7.39
C GLN A 76 -16.66 -1.20 -7.20
N LEU A 77 -16.07 -2.38 -7.36
CA LEU A 77 -14.76 -2.69 -6.84
C LEU A 77 -13.79 -1.99 -7.76
N LYS A 78 -13.21 -0.89 -7.26
CA LYS A 78 -12.00 -0.33 -7.85
C LYS A 78 -11.05 -1.48 -8.14
N ASP A 79 -10.37 -1.43 -9.29
CA ASP A 79 -9.42 -2.45 -9.75
C ASP A 79 -8.70 -3.12 -8.56
N PRO A 80 -8.72 -4.46 -8.43
CA PRO A 80 -8.09 -5.16 -7.30
C PRO A 80 -6.64 -4.74 -7.07
N SER A 81 -5.94 -4.35 -8.13
CA SER A 81 -4.58 -3.82 -8.05
C SER A 81 -4.51 -2.44 -7.40
N MET A 82 -5.46 -1.54 -7.68
CA MET A 82 -5.61 -0.26 -6.97
C MET A 82 -5.83 -0.47 -5.48
N LEU A 83 -6.74 -1.36 -5.09
CA LEU A 83 -7.01 -1.67 -3.68
C LEU A 83 -5.79 -2.26 -2.98
N ALA A 84 -5.10 -3.21 -3.63
CA ALA A 84 -3.89 -3.80 -3.11
C ALA A 84 -2.75 -2.78 -2.92
N CYS A 85 -2.58 -1.86 -3.87
CA CYS A 85 -1.62 -0.75 -3.77
C CYS A 85 -1.93 0.16 -2.58
N VAL A 86 -3.21 0.52 -2.38
CA VAL A 86 -3.64 1.37 -1.25
C VAL A 86 -3.38 0.67 0.07
N ALA A 87 -3.79 -0.59 0.21
CA ALA A 87 -3.60 -1.39 1.41
C ALA A 87 -2.11 -1.60 1.73
N GLY A 88 -1.30 -1.98 0.73
CA GLY A 88 0.14 -2.18 0.88
C GLY A 88 0.88 -0.90 1.28
N SER A 89 0.54 0.24 0.64
CA SER A 89 1.09 1.55 1.02
C SER A 89 0.71 1.92 2.46
N ALA A 90 -0.56 1.79 2.82
CA ALA A 90 -1.03 2.11 4.17
C ALA A 90 -0.32 1.26 5.24
N LEU A 91 -0.21 -0.05 5.03
CA LEU A 91 0.46 -0.98 5.94
C LEU A 91 1.94 -0.65 6.12
N LEU A 92 2.70 -0.51 5.02
CA LEU A 92 4.12 -0.17 5.11
C LEU A 92 4.32 1.15 5.87
N ARG A 93 3.53 2.17 5.54
CA ARG A 93 3.70 3.51 6.12
C ARG A 93 3.34 3.53 7.61
N LYS A 94 2.32 2.78 8.01
CA LYS A 94 1.98 2.58 9.43
C LYS A 94 3.11 1.85 10.15
N ALA A 95 3.60 0.73 9.62
CA ALA A 95 4.69 -0.04 10.23
C ALA A 95 5.98 0.78 10.33
N ALA A 96 6.29 1.57 9.30
CA ALA A 96 7.44 2.48 9.31
C ALA A 96 7.30 3.61 10.34
N SER A 97 6.08 4.14 10.54
CA SER A 97 5.79 5.13 11.59
C SER A 97 6.06 4.55 12.97
N VAL A 98 5.48 3.37 13.25
CA VAL A 98 5.61 2.68 14.54
C VAL A 98 7.08 2.31 14.82
N ALA A 99 7.78 1.77 13.83
CA ALA A 99 9.20 1.44 13.97
C ALA A 99 10.07 2.69 14.22
N PHE A 100 9.73 3.82 13.59
CA PHE A 100 10.41 5.09 13.81
C PHE A 100 10.09 5.71 15.17
N GLU A 101 8.87 5.58 15.67
CA GLU A 101 8.51 6.02 17.01
C GLU A 101 9.42 5.39 18.07
N ASN A 102 9.77 4.11 17.89
CA ASN A 102 10.61 3.34 18.82
C ASN A 102 12.12 3.54 18.58
N LYS A 103 12.59 3.42 17.34
CA LYS A 103 14.02 3.36 17.02
C LYS A 103 14.59 4.68 16.48
N LYS A 104 13.73 5.64 16.12
CA LYS A 104 14.10 6.97 15.60
C LYS A 104 15.14 6.87 14.47
N ARG A 105 16.29 7.51 14.62
CA ARG A 105 17.37 7.50 13.61
C ARG A 105 17.99 6.12 13.40
N ALA A 106 17.82 5.19 14.34
CA ALA A 106 18.35 3.84 14.26
C ALA A 106 17.41 2.87 13.52
N THR A 107 16.23 3.28 13.08
CA THR A 107 15.29 2.36 12.38
C THR A 107 15.94 1.74 11.15
N LEU A 108 15.89 0.42 11.13
CA LEU A 108 16.24 -0.49 10.05
C LEU A 108 14.97 -1.12 9.47
N THR A 109 15.13 -1.80 8.34
CA THR A 109 14.01 -2.50 7.68
C THR A 109 13.49 -3.68 8.50
N SER A 110 14.35 -4.35 9.27
CA SER A 110 13.94 -5.39 10.21
C SER A 110 12.97 -4.86 11.27
N ASP A 111 13.21 -3.66 11.81
CA ASP A 111 12.30 -3.05 12.78
C ASP A 111 10.92 -2.77 12.16
N ILE A 112 10.87 -2.41 10.88
CA ILE A 112 9.60 -2.21 10.14
C ILE A 112 8.88 -3.56 9.98
N ILE A 113 9.60 -4.63 9.64
CA ILE A 113 9.04 -5.98 9.51
C ILE A 113 8.40 -6.43 10.83
N GLU A 114 9.09 -6.22 11.95
CA GLU A 114 8.56 -6.55 13.29
C GLU A 114 7.26 -5.79 13.61
N CYS A 115 7.07 -4.60 13.04
CA CYS A 115 5.89 -3.79 13.25
C CYS A 115 4.71 -4.13 12.30
N LEU A 116 4.88 -4.99 11.30
CA LEU A 116 3.84 -5.28 10.30
C LEU A 116 2.59 -5.88 10.93
N GLY A 117 2.73 -6.90 11.78
CA GLY A 117 1.59 -7.59 12.38
C GLY A 117 0.71 -6.64 13.21
N LYS A 118 1.32 -5.92 14.15
CA LYS A 118 0.60 -4.90 14.96
C LYS A 118 -0.01 -3.81 14.08
N SER A 119 0.70 -3.36 13.05
CA SER A 119 0.20 -2.31 12.16
C SER A 119 -1.02 -2.77 11.35
N LEU A 120 -1.06 -4.04 10.96
CA LEU A 120 -2.21 -4.60 10.27
C LEU A 120 -3.41 -4.71 11.21
N GLU A 121 -3.20 -5.18 12.44
CA GLU A 121 -4.23 -5.25 13.48
C GLU A 121 -4.82 -3.85 13.78
N ASP A 122 -3.98 -2.82 13.86
CA ASP A 122 -4.41 -1.44 14.07
C ASP A 122 -5.28 -0.91 12.91
N ILE A 123 -5.03 -1.36 11.67
CA ILE A 123 -5.74 -0.89 10.47
C ILE A 123 -7.01 -1.73 10.21
N CYS A 124 -6.93 -3.03 10.45
CA CYS A 124 -7.94 -4.03 10.16
C CYS A 124 -7.99 -5.02 11.34
N PRO A 125 -8.62 -4.65 12.46
CA PRO A 125 -8.64 -5.48 13.65
C PRO A 125 -9.39 -6.78 13.40
N ILE A 126 -8.89 -7.86 14.00
CA ILE A 126 -9.60 -9.12 14.05
C ILE A 126 -10.80 -8.92 15.00
N PRO A 127 -12.02 -9.31 14.60
CA PRO A 127 -13.17 -9.26 15.49
C PRO A 127 -12.87 -10.06 16.76
N THR A 128 -12.81 -9.39 17.91
CA THR A 128 -12.77 -10.06 19.21
C THR A 128 -14.13 -10.71 19.44
N VAL A 129 -14.14 -12.03 19.58
CA VAL A 129 -15.32 -12.85 19.90
C VAL A 129 -15.86 -12.48 21.27
#